data_AF-A0A3D2XGG0-F1
#
_entry.id   AF-A0A3D2XGG0-F1
#
_cell.length_a   1.000
_cell.length_b   1.000
_cell.length_c   1.000
_cell.angle_alpha   90.00
_cell.angle_beta   90.00
_cell.angle_gamma   90.00
#
_symmetry.space_group_name_H-M   'P 1'
#
loop_
_entity.id
_entity.type
_entity.pdbx_description
1 polymer ?
#
loop_
_entity_poly.entity_id
_entity_poly.type
_entity_poly.pdbx_seq_one_letter_code
_entity_poly.pdbx_strand_id
1 'polypeptide(L)'
;MNAKNRTYTRVGLIIVPLILGTWIYLRGRKYPVLFETWFYQSKETSSLPGSGWIPDYLWCVSLWSCFVWVWKGWNNIPVLWKWLLWLLIMLTELLQWTGIIQGTGDWIDLLMYQLAFFTVYILHKSELI
;
A
#
# COMPACT_ATOMS: atom_id res chain seq x y z
N MET A 1 -21.49 -11.57 18.29
CA MET A 1 -20.01 -11.54 18.30
C MET A 1 -19.50 -10.56 19.34
N ASN A 2 -18.69 -11.05 20.29
CA ASN A 2 -18.05 -10.25 21.34
C ASN A 2 -17.14 -9.16 20.72
N ALA A 3 -16.98 -8.00 21.37
CA ALA A 3 -16.23 -6.86 20.80
C ALA A 3 -14.79 -7.24 20.41
N LYS A 4 -14.15 -8.06 21.25
CA LYS A 4 -12.82 -8.64 21.02
C LYS A 4 -12.76 -9.45 19.71
N ASN A 5 -13.78 -10.28 19.44
CA ASN A 5 -13.83 -11.13 18.25
C ASN A 5 -14.02 -10.32 16.95
N ARG A 6 -14.71 -9.17 17.00
CA ARG A 6 -14.84 -8.28 15.83
C ARG A 6 -13.50 -7.65 15.46
N THR A 7 -12.71 -7.23 16.46
CA THR A 7 -11.37 -6.69 16.22
C THR A 7 -10.45 -7.73 15.59
N TYR A 8 -10.41 -8.96 16.12
CA TYR A 8 -9.61 -10.03 15.51
C TYR A 8 -10.03 -10.35 14.07
N THR A 9 -11.33 -10.35 13.79
CA THR A 9 -11.83 -10.59 12.43
C THR A 9 -11.40 -9.48 11.47
N ARG A 10 -11.51 -8.21 11.88
CA ARG A 10 -11.05 -7.04 11.10
C ARG A 10 -9.55 -7.08 10.83
N VAL A 11 -8.76 -7.41 11.85
CA VAL A 11 -7.31 -7.57 11.72
C VAL A 11 -6.98 -8.72 10.76
N GLY A 12 -7.69 -9.84 10.85
CA GLY A 12 -7.53 -10.97 9.92
C GLY A 12 -7.81 -10.60 8.46
N LEU A 13 -8.86 -9.81 8.20
CA LEU A 13 -9.20 -9.33 6.85
C LEU A 13 -8.14 -8.42 6.22
N ILE A 14 -7.22 -7.87 7.01
CA ILE A 14 -6.13 -7.03 6.54
C ILE A 14 -4.82 -7.79 6.46
N ILE A 15 -4.46 -8.48 7.55
CA ILE A 15 -3.18 -9.17 7.65
C ILE A 15 -3.10 -10.31 6.64
N VAL A 16 -4.18 -11.07 6.44
CA VAL A 16 -4.17 -12.24 5.56
C VAL A 16 -3.92 -11.84 4.10
N PRO A 17 -4.64 -10.88 3.49
CA PRO A 17 -4.34 -10.42 2.13
C PRO A 17 -2.96 -9.78 2.00
N LEU A 18 -2.51 -9.01 3.00
CA LEU A 18 -1.17 -8.42 2.99
C LEU A 18 -0.09 -9.49 2.96
N ILE A 19 -0.12 -10.47 3.87
CA ILE A 19 0.84 -11.57 3.90
C ILE A 19 0.78 -12.38 2.60
N LEU A 20 -0.42 -12.71 2.12
CA LEU A 20 -0.60 -13.48 0.89
C LEU A 20 -0.04 -12.72 -0.32
N GLY A 21 -0.35 -11.44 -0.45
CA GLY A 21 0.17 -10.57 -1.51
C GLY A 21 1.69 -10.44 -1.46
N THR A 22 2.26 -10.18 -0.29
CA THR A 22 3.72 -10.14 -0.09
C THR A 22 4.37 -11.48 -0.45
N TRP A 23 3.78 -12.59 -0.05
CA TRP A 23 4.29 -13.93 -0.37
C TRP A 23 4.25 -14.22 -1.86
N ILE A 24 3.15 -13.88 -2.55
CA ILE A 24 3.02 -14.00 -4.00
C ILE A 24 4.08 -13.15 -4.70
N TYR A 25 4.25 -11.89 -4.28
CA TYR A 25 5.27 -10.99 -4.82
C TYR A 25 6.69 -11.56 -4.68
N LEU A 26 7.07 -12.03 -3.49
CA LEU A 26 8.39 -12.62 -3.24
C LEU A 26 8.60 -13.93 -4.01
N ARG A 27 7.55 -14.75 -4.20
CA ARG A 27 7.60 -15.98 -5.01
C ARG A 27 7.72 -15.67 -6.49
N GLY A 28 6.95 -14.70 -7.00
CA GLY A 28 7.03 -14.25 -8.39
C GLY A 28 8.43 -13.76 -8.75
N ARG A 29 9.11 -13.07 -7.82
CA ARG A 29 10.50 -12.61 -7.99
C ARG A 29 11.50 -13.74 -8.23
N LYS A 30 11.28 -14.95 -7.70
CA LYS A 30 12.18 -16.09 -7.95
C LYS A 30 12.20 -16.53 -9.42
N TYR A 31 11.19 -16.13 -10.19
CA TYR A 31 11.05 -16.46 -11.61
C TYR A 31 11.03 -15.17 -12.44
N PRO A 32 12.19 -14.54 -12.68
CA PRO A 32 12.28 -13.23 -13.34
C PRO A 32 11.63 -13.23 -14.72
N VAL A 33 11.64 -14.35 -15.45
CA VAL A 33 11.00 -14.48 -16.77
C VAL A 33 9.48 -14.32 -16.71
N LEU A 34 8.80 -14.85 -15.67
CA LEU A 34 7.35 -14.69 -15.49
C LEU A 34 7.01 -13.27 -15.04
N PHE A 35 7.83 -12.69 -14.16
CA PHE A 35 7.64 -11.31 -13.71
C PHE A 35 7.87 -10.33 -14.86
N GLU A 36 8.90 -10.55 -15.69
CA GLU A 36 9.18 -9.69 -16.83
C GLU A 36 8.13 -9.82 -17.93
N THR A 37 7.61 -11.01 -18.20
CA THR A 37 6.55 -11.19 -19.21
C THR A 37 5.18 -10.70 -18.77
N TRP A 38 4.86 -10.72 -17.47
CA TRP A 38 3.57 -10.26 -16.95
C TRP A 38 3.54 -8.78 -16.58
N PHE A 39 4.68 -8.21 -16.15
CA PHE A 39 4.77 -6.84 -15.65
C PHE A 39 5.73 -5.93 -16.44
N TYR A 40 6.77 -6.47 -17.10
CA TYR A 40 7.65 -5.73 -18.03
C TYR A 40 7.23 -5.97 -19.48
N GLN A 41 5.98 -5.65 -19.82
CA GLN A 41 5.64 -5.48 -21.22
C GLN A 41 6.22 -4.13 -21.70
N SER A 42 7.43 -4.21 -22.27
CA SER A 42 8.21 -3.18 -22.97
C SER A 42 8.93 -2.12 -22.11
N LYS A 43 10.26 -2.24 -22.05
CA LYS A 43 11.18 -1.14 -21.72
C LYS A 43 11.12 0.03 -22.73
N GLU A 44 10.33 -0.08 -23.81
CA GLU A 44 10.29 0.90 -24.90
C GLU A 44 9.06 1.83 -24.90
N THR A 45 8.05 1.61 -24.06
CA THR A 45 6.92 2.56 -23.97
C THR A 45 6.60 2.96 -22.53
N SER A 46 7.35 3.92 -21.99
CA SER A 46 6.74 4.94 -21.12
C SER A 46 7.69 6.13 -20.95
N SER A 47 7.82 6.96 -21.98
CA SER A 47 8.16 8.38 -21.81
C SER A 47 6.91 9.21 -21.44
N LEU A 48 5.89 8.56 -20.86
CA LEU A 48 4.70 9.23 -20.35
C LEU A 48 5.05 9.82 -18.98
N PRO A 49 4.91 11.14 -18.77
CA PRO A 49 5.11 11.73 -17.45
C PRO A 49 4.13 11.08 -16.47
N GLY A 50 4.63 10.36 -15.47
CA GLY A 50 3.78 9.70 -14.47
C GLY A 50 3.89 8.18 -14.32
N SER A 51 4.59 7.48 -15.21
CA SER A 51 4.52 6.01 -15.26
C SER A 51 5.06 5.29 -14.02
N GLY A 52 5.98 5.89 -13.26
CA GLY A 52 6.53 5.30 -12.03
C GLY A 52 5.70 5.54 -10.78
N TRP A 53 5.25 6.79 -10.58
CA TRP A 53 4.75 7.25 -9.28
C TRP A 53 3.22 7.23 -9.14
N ILE A 54 2.47 7.17 -10.25
CA ILE A 54 1.00 7.02 -10.23
C ILE A 54 0.57 5.66 -9.66
N PRO A 55 1.16 4.52 -10.09
CA PRO A 55 0.85 3.22 -9.49
C PRO A 55 1.06 3.19 -7.97
N ASP A 56 2.14 3.80 -7.48
CA ASP A 56 2.48 3.84 -6.05
C ASP A 56 1.49 4.70 -5.25
N TYR A 57 1.10 5.84 -5.81
CA TYR A 57 0.00 6.66 -5.29
C TYR A 57 -1.29 5.84 -5.17
N LEU A 58 -1.71 5.18 -6.26
CA LEU A 58 -2.95 4.40 -6.30
C LEU A 58 -2.93 3.20 -5.35
N TRP A 59 -1.79 2.53 -5.24
CA TRP A 59 -1.58 1.45 -4.27
C TRP A 59 -1.78 1.96 -2.84
N CYS A 60 -1.15 3.07 -2.49
CA CYS A 60 -1.24 3.66 -1.16
C CYS A 60 -2.66 4.14 -0.84
N VAL A 61 -3.33 4.80 -1.79
CA VAL A 61 -4.76 5.19 -1.65
C VAL A 61 -5.62 3.95 -1.39
N SER A 62 -5.45 2.89 -2.20
CA SER A 62 -6.24 1.65 -2.07
C SER A 62 -6.04 0.99 -0.71
N LEU A 63 -4.81 0.95 -0.21
CA LEU A 63 -4.47 0.40 1.09
C LEU A 63 -5.15 1.18 2.22
N TRP A 64 -5.03 2.52 2.21
CA TRP A 64 -5.66 3.38 3.21
C TRP A 64 -7.19 3.29 3.17
N SER A 65 -7.80 3.32 1.99
CA SER A 65 -9.25 3.16 1.82
C SER A 65 -9.75 1.80 2.29
N CYS A 66 -8.98 0.73 2.10
CA CYS A 66 -9.31 -0.60 2.64
C CYS A 66 -9.40 -0.57 4.18
N PHE A 67 -8.44 0.08 4.85
CA PHE A 67 -8.49 0.25 6.31
C PHE A 67 -9.70 1.06 6.77
N VAL A 68 -10.03 2.15 6.08
CA VAL A 68 -11.24 2.92 6.38
C VAL A 68 -12.48 2.04 6.26
N TRP A 69 -12.58 1.27 5.19
CA TRP A 69 -13.72 0.39 4.97
C TRP A 69 -13.85 -0.70 6.04
N VAL A 70 -12.76 -1.41 6.37
CA VAL A 70 -12.78 -2.49 7.38
C VAL A 70 -13.14 -1.97 8.78
N TRP A 71 -12.72 -0.76 9.13
CA TRP A 71 -13.06 -0.13 10.42
C TRP A 71 -14.38 0.65 10.39
N LYS A 72 -15.02 0.75 9.22
CA LYS A 72 -16.24 1.55 8.99
C LYS A 72 -16.03 3.01 9.38
N GLY A 73 -14.92 3.58 8.93
CA GLY A 73 -14.64 5.00 9.00
C GLY A 73 -13.29 5.35 9.60
N TRP A 74 -12.78 6.53 9.22
CA TRP A 74 -11.43 6.98 9.53
C TRP A 74 -11.16 7.09 11.05
N ASN A 75 -12.16 7.53 11.81
CA ASN A 75 -12.02 7.74 13.27
C ASN A 75 -12.07 6.44 14.05
N ASN A 76 -12.68 5.42 13.46
CA ASN A 76 -12.78 4.11 14.07
C ASN A 76 -11.46 3.33 13.97
N ILE A 77 -10.55 3.73 13.08
CA ILE A 77 -9.21 3.15 12.99
C ILE A 77 -8.38 3.56 14.20
N PRO A 78 -7.87 2.61 15.02
CA PRO A 78 -7.01 2.93 16.15
C PRO A 78 -5.74 3.65 15.69
N VAL A 79 -5.30 4.65 16.48
CA VAL A 79 -4.12 5.48 16.16
C VAL A 79 -2.87 4.64 15.89
N LEU A 80 -2.68 3.54 16.64
CA LEU A 80 -1.58 2.61 16.42
C LEU A 80 -1.56 2.05 14.99
N TRP A 81 -2.71 1.69 14.43
CA TRP A 81 -2.79 1.16 13.07
C TRP A 81 -2.47 2.21 12.01
N LYS A 82 -2.85 3.48 12.25
CA LYS A 82 -2.46 4.60 11.37
C LYS A 82 -0.95 4.76 11.33
N TRP A 83 -0.28 4.69 12.49
CA TRP A 83 1.18 4.75 12.55
C TRP A 83 1.86 3.54 11.91
N LEU A 84 1.35 2.33 12.14
CA LEU A 84 1.90 1.11 11.53
C LEU A 84 1.79 1.14 10.00
N LEU A 85 0.67 1.59 9.46
CA LEU A 85 0.48 1.81 8.02
C LEU A 85 1.45 2.83 7.46
N TRP A 86 1.55 3.98 8.12
CA TRP A 86 2.45 5.04 7.69
C TRP A 86 3.90 4.55 7.71
N LEU A 87 4.33 3.86 8.77
CA LEU A 87 5.65 3.24 8.87
C LEU A 87 5.86 2.16 7.81
N LEU A 88 4.85 1.32 7.51
CA LEU A 88 4.94 0.30 6.48
C LEU A 88 5.33 0.92 5.13
N ILE A 89 4.68 2.02 4.75
CA ILE A 89 4.92 2.72 3.50
C ILE A 89 6.31 3.39 3.48
N MET A 90 6.75 3.96 4.60
CA MET A 90 8.10 4.53 4.69
C MET A 90 9.19 3.44 4.64
N LEU A 91 8.90 2.28 5.23
CA LEU A 91 9.81 1.13 5.22
C LEU A 91 9.91 0.49 3.83
N THR A 92 8.85 0.49 3.01
CA THR A 92 8.94 -0.04 1.64
C THR A 92 9.97 0.72 0.83
N GLU A 93 10.03 2.05 0.93
CA GLU A 93 11.04 2.87 0.25
C GLU A 93 12.44 2.64 0.80
N LEU A 94 12.60 2.54 2.12
CA LEU A 94 13.89 2.21 2.72
C LEU A 94 14.40 0.83 2.26
N LEU A 95 13.50 -0.13 2.13
CA LEU A 95 13.81 -1.47 1.61
C LEU A 95 14.13 -1.45 0.11
N GLN A 96 13.55 -0.54 -0.67
CA GLN A 96 13.92 -0.32 -2.06
C GLN A 96 15.32 0.30 -2.17
N TRP A 97 15.63 1.30 -1.34
CA TRP A 97 16.94 1.96 -1.35
C TRP A 97 18.08 1.02 -0.95
N THR A 98 17.83 0.10 -0.02
CA THR A 98 18.78 -0.95 0.35
C THR A 98 18.87 -2.11 -0.66
N GLY A 99 18.08 -2.07 -1.74
CA GLY A 99 18.04 -3.09 -2.79
C GLY A 99 17.34 -4.39 -2.38
N ILE A 100 16.71 -4.42 -1.21
CA ILE A 100 15.97 -5.59 -0.71
C ILE A 100 14.70 -5.79 -1.53
N ILE A 101 13.97 -4.71 -1.81
CA ILE A 101 12.78 -4.68 -2.68
C ILE A 101 13.16 -4.02 -4.02
N GLN A 102 12.57 -4.48 -5.12
CA GLN A 102 12.77 -3.82 -6.41
C GLN A 102 11.94 -2.54 -6.45
N GLY A 103 12.59 -1.43 -6.74
CA GLY A 103 11.96 -0.13 -6.91
C GLY A 103 13.02 0.95 -7.06
N THR A 104 12.58 2.18 -7.29
CA THR A 104 13.45 3.31 -7.59
C THR A 104 14.02 3.92 -6.31
N GLY A 105 13.31 3.80 -5.18
CA GLY A 105 13.67 4.49 -3.95
C GLY A 105 13.71 6.01 -4.13
N ASP A 106 12.80 6.56 -4.96
CA ASP A 106 12.80 7.98 -5.28
C ASP A 106 12.00 8.77 -4.24
N TRP A 107 12.47 9.98 -3.93
CA TRP A 107 11.79 10.88 -2.99
C TRP A 107 10.42 11.33 -3.53
N ILE A 108 10.21 11.27 -4.85
CA ILE A 108 8.91 11.53 -5.49
C ILE A 108 7.88 10.48 -5.06
N ASP A 109 8.26 9.21 -4.95
CA ASP A 109 7.37 8.14 -4.51
C ASP A 109 6.94 8.37 -3.05
N LEU A 110 7.89 8.82 -2.22
CA LEU A 110 7.63 9.23 -0.85
C LEU A 110 6.64 10.41 -0.76
N LEU A 111 6.78 11.41 -1.64
CA LEU A 111 5.83 12.52 -1.75
C LEU A 111 4.44 12.03 -2.16
N MET A 112 4.36 11.11 -3.13
CA MET A 112 3.10 10.52 -3.58
C MET A 112 2.40 9.75 -2.47
N TYR A 113 3.13 9.05 -1.61
CA TYR A 113 2.53 8.40 -0.44
C TYR A 113 1.94 9.39 0.56
N GLN A 114 2.59 10.53 0.79
CA GLN A 114 2.00 11.59 1.64
C GLN A 114 0.73 12.15 0.98
N LEU A 115 0.75 12.40 -0.33
CA LEU A 115 -0.43 12.87 -1.06
C LEU A 115 -1.57 11.84 -1.01
N ALA A 116 -1.28 10.54 -1.14
CA ALA A 116 -2.25 9.47 -0.99
C ALA A 116 -2.90 9.47 0.39
N PHE A 117 -2.10 9.61 1.46
CA PHE A 117 -2.59 9.76 2.82
C PHE A 117 -3.55 10.96 2.96
N PHE A 118 -3.14 12.14 2.49
CA PHE A 118 -3.98 13.33 2.54
C PHE A 118 -5.26 13.19 1.72
N THR A 119 -5.19 12.52 0.57
CA THR A 119 -6.35 12.25 -0.28
C THR A 119 -7.38 11.43 0.48
N VAL A 120 -6.97 10.31 1.07
CA VAL A 120 -7.89 9.45 1.84
C VAL A 120 -8.40 10.16 3.08
N TYR A 121 -7.55 10.92 3.77
CA TYR A 121 -7.97 11.76 4.89
C TYR A 121 -9.06 12.74 4.47
N ILE A 122 -8.88 13.49 3.37
CA ILE A 122 -9.87 14.47 2.88
C ILE A 122 -11.17 13.78 2.45
N LEU A 123 -11.09 12.65 1.74
CA LEU A 123 -12.25 11.91 1.24
C LEU A 123 -13.12 11.40 2.39
N HIS A 124 -12.50 10.89 3.46
CA HIS A 124 -13.23 10.30 4.58
C HIS A 124 -13.32 11.23 5.80
N LYS A 125 -12.88 12.48 5.68
CA LYS A 125 -13.08 13.48 6.74
C LYS A 125 -14.57 13.75 6.97
N SER A 126 -15.43 13.61 5.97
CA SER A 126 -16.88 13.83 6.13
C SER A 126 -17.54 12.77 7.03
N GLU A 127 -16.92 11.60 7.20
CA GLU A 127 -17.32 10.59 8.19
C GLU A 127 -16.88 10.97 9.63
N LEU A 128 -16.41 12.21 9.85
CA LEU A 128 -16.14 12.81 11.18
C LEU A 128 -17.39 13.35 11.88
N ILE A 129 -18.54 13.43 11.21
CA ILE A 129 -19.79 13.98 11.76
C ILE A 129 -20.78 12.87 12.07
#